data_AF-F6EJ42-F1
#
_entry.id   AF-F6EJ42-F1
#
_cell.length_a   1.000
_cell.length_b   1.000
_cell.length_c   1.000
_cell.angle_alpha   90.00
_cell.angle_beta   90.00
_cell.angle_gamma   90.00
#
_symmetry.space_group_name_H-M   'P 1'
#
loop_
_entity.id
_entity.type
_entity.pdbx_description
1 polymer ?
#
loop_
_entity_poly.entity_id
_entity_poly.type
_entity_poly.pdbx_seq_one_letter_code
_entity_poly.pdbx_strand_id
1 'polypeptide(L)'
;MDDLSRITDVLATAENPLSIPEIVELTGFDVAKVDALVWNNPDRFVWQPGHRWALTPEKGRGPQGLCSDVDDFRIRPMVPSASHELRAFTLSSGLFVRVTEQPIDSSAFFTVNSVGSTLEIAFNSTHELFDNLPIPFSERGNGTLHSKLLEVLIAAWALHEESIPSGPMRRELQEIRQLWGRRAIEVLRDRE
;
A
#
# COMPACT_ATOMS: atom_id res chain seq x y z
N MET A 1 24.86 24.13 13.48
CA MET A 1 24.24 23.65 12.23
C MET A 1 23.28 22.56 12.66
N ASP A 2 21.99 22.73 12.38
CA ASP A 2 20.96 21.79 12.83
C ASP A 2 21.11 20.45 12.11
N ASP A 3 20.91 19.34 12.82
CA ASP A 3 21.10 17.99 12.26
C ASP A 3 20.19 17.75 11.05
N LEU A 4 18.99 18.35 11.10
CA LEU A 4 18.00 18.32 10.03
C LEU A 4 18.46 19.10 8.78
N SER A 5 19.08 20.28 8.97
CA SER A 5 19.64 21.08 7.86
C SER A 5 20.73 20.32 7.15
N ARG A 6 21.58 19.60 7.88
CA ARG A 6 22.69 18.85 7.29
C ARG A 6 22.23 17.67 6.43
N ILE A 7 21.18 16.94 6.85
CA ILE A 7 20.56 15.89 6.02
C ILE A 7 19.90 16.51 4.79
N THR A 8 19.25 17.67 4.96
CA THR A 8 18.62 18.41 3.85
C THR A 8 19.65 18.79 2.79
N ASP A 9 20.80 19.34 3.19
CA ASP A 9 21.87 19.74 2.28
C ASP A 9 22.45 18.55 1.50
N VAL A 10 22.61 17.40 2.16
CA VAL A 10 23.08 16.16 1.53
C VAL A 10 22.09 15.68 0.46
N LEU A 11 20.80 15.62 0.80
CA LEU A 11 19.76 15.20 -0.15
C LEU A 11 19.50 16.23 -1.26
N ALA A 12 19.73 17.52 -1.01
CA ALA A 12 19.65 18.58 -2.03
C ALA A 12 20.79 18.51 -3.05
N THR A 13 21.96 18.06 -2.62
CA THR A 13 23.15 17.94 -3.48
C THR A 13 23.17 16.61 -4.24
N ALA A 14 22.41 15.61 -3.79
CA ALA A 14 22.34 14.31 -4.42
C ALA A 14 21.50 14.37 -5.71
N GLU A 15 22.08 13.96 -6.84
CA GLU A 15 21.34 13.82 -8.11
C GLU A 15 20.31 12.68 -8.07
N ASN A 16 20.49 11.71 -7.17
CA ASN A 16 19.63 10.56 -7.01
C ASN A 16 19.19 10.39 -5.55
N PRO A 17 17.99 9.82 -5.30
CA PRO A 17 17.53 9.45 -3.98
C PRO A 17 18.54 8.56 -3.25
N LEU A 18 18.82 8.85 -1.99
CA LEU A 18 19.84 8.15 -1.19
C LEU A 18 19.22 7.20 -0.17
N SER A 19 19.82 6.04 0.01
CA SER A 19 19.50 5.12 1.09
C SER A 19 20.03 5.62 2.43
N ILE A 20 19.50 5.09 3.54
CA ILE A 20 19.96 5.47 4.88
C ILE A 20 21.46 5.24 5.09
N PRO A 21 22.06 4.12 4.64
CA PRO A 21 23.52 3.92 4.72
C PRO A 21 24.32 5.02 4.00
N GLU A 22 23.88 5.44 2.81
CA GLU A 22 24.55 6.51 2.04
C GLU A 22 24.42 7.86 2.75
N ILE A 23 23.27 8.18 3.34
CA ILE A 23 23.07 9.41 4.12
C ILE A 23 23.94 9.39 5.38
N VAL A 24 24.06 8.24 6.06
CA VAL A 24 24.93 8.05 7.22
C VAL A 24 26.40 8.27 6.85
N GLU A 25 26.85 7.71 5.74
CA GLU A 25 28.23 7.89 5.26
C GLU A 25 28.56 9.36 4.96
N LEU A 26 27.62 10.10 4.36
CA LEU A 26 27.82 11.50 3.99
C LEU A 26 27.66 12.48 5.18
N THR A 27 26.85 12.14 6.18
CA THR A 27 26.60 13.01 7.34
C THR A 27 27.44 12.68 8.57
N GLY A 28 27.89 11.42 8.69
CA GLY A 28 28.57 10.88 9.86
C GLY A 28 27.67 10.62 11.07
N PHE A 29 26.34 10.60 10.87
CA PHE A 29 25.36 10.35 11.93
C PHE A 29 25.12 8.86 12.16
N ASP A 30 24.56 8.52 13.32
CA ASP A 30 24.14 7.15 13.59
C ASP A 30 22.91 6.76 12.75
N VAL A 31 22.83 5.47 12.37
CA VAL A 31 21.74 4.92 11.54
C VAL A 31 20.38 5.17 12.17
N ALA A 32 20.22 4.92 13.47
CA ALA A 32 18.94 5.10 14.15
C ALA A 32 18.54 6.58 14.22
N LYS A 33 19.52 7.47 14.31
CA LYS A 33 19.30 8.92 14.30
C LYS A 33 18.84 9.41 12.93
N VAL A 34 19.50 8.97 11.86
CA VAL A 34 19.10 9.34 10.48
C VAL A 34 17.71 8.80 10.17
N ASP A 35 17.44 7.54 10.48
CA ASP A 35 16.13 6.90 10.28
C ASP A 35 15.03 7.67 11.03
N ALA A 36 15.21 7.96 12.31
CA ALA A 36 14.26 8.75 13.08
C ALA A 36 14.04 10.15 12.49
N LEU A 37 15.07 10.82 11.98
CA LEU A 37 14.95 12.17 11.42
C LEU A 37 14.20 12.19 10.09
N VAL A 38 14.45 11.24 9.20
CA VAL A 38 13.75 11.17 7.91
C VAL A 38 12.30 10.75 8.08
N TRP A 39 12.00 9.82 8.99
CA TRP A 39 10.63 9.38 9.26
C TRP A 39 9.78 10.40 10.00
N ASN A 40 10.36 11.15 10.95
CA ASN A 40 9.60 12.12 11.74
C ASN A 40 9.35 13.46 11.02
N ASN A 41 9.87 13.64 9.79
CA ASN A 41 9.73 14.88 9.02
C ASN A 41 9.19 14.61 7.59
N PRO A 42 7.97 14.06 7.46
CA PRO A 42 7.39 13.67 6.17
C PRO A 42 7.14 14.86 5.23
N ASP A 43 7.02 16.07 5.77
CA ASP A 43 6.85 17.28 4.98
C ASP A 43 8.12 17.67 4.21
N ARG A 44 9.29 17.15 4.63
CA ARG A 44 10.60 17.49 4.07
C ARG A 44 11.24 16.36 3.29
N PHE A 45 11.00 15.12 3.71
CA PHE A 45 11.59 13.94 3.10
C PHE A 45 10.52 13.04 2.51
N VAL A 46 10.71 12.67 1.24
CA VAL A 46 9.85 11.73 0.54
C VAL A 46 10.56 10.38 0.42
N TRP A 47 9.87 9.33 0.85
CA TRP A 47 10.32 7.97 0.65
C TRP A 47 10.10 7.56 -0.81
N GLN A 48 11.08 6.88 -1.39
CA GLN A 48 11.06 6.37 -2.75
C GLN A 48 11.33 4.86 -2.80
N PRO A 49 10.81 4.16 -3.84
CA PRO A 49 11.08 2.75 -4.05
C PRO A 49 12.57 2.41 -3.97
N GLY A 50 12.89 1.29 -3.31
CA GLY A 50 14.27 0.86 -3.06
C GLY A 50 14.87 1.38 -1.75
N HIS A 51 14.04 1.79 -0.78
CA HIS A 51 14.47 2.32 0.53
C HIS A 51 15.34 3.57 0.42
N ARG A 52 14.98 4.45 -0.51
CA ARG A 52 15.71 5.69 -0.78
C ARG A 52 14.88 6.89 -0.37
N TRP A 53 15.56 7.95 0.02
CA TRP A 53 14.97 9.20 0.48
C TRP A 53 15.41 10.33 -0.44
N ALA A 54 14.47 11.22 -0.73
CA ALA A 54 14.72 12.46 -1.46
C ALA A 54 14.03 13.61 -0.74
N LEU A 55 14.31 14.85 -1.16
CA LEU A 55 13.56 16.01 -0.66
C LEU A 55 12.17 16.06 -1.30
N THR A 56 11.18 16.41 -0.50
CA THR A 56 9.84 16.69 -1.00
C THR A 56 9.90 17.89 -1.94
N PRO A 57 9.45 17.77 -3.20
CA PRO A 57 9.41 18.92 -4.11
C PRO A 57 8.45 19.96 -3.54
N GLU A 58 8.90 21.22 -3.44
CA GLU A 58 8.02 22.31 -3.01
C GLU A 58 6.81 22.37 -3.94
N LYS A 59 5.62 22.14 -3.37
CA LYS A 59 4.36 21.98 -4.08
C LYS A 59 3.96 23.29 -4.77
N GLY A 60 4.42 23.49 -5.99
CA GLY A 60 3.85 24.45 -6.93
C GLY A 60 2.41 24.06 -7.24
N ARG A 61 1.42 24.81 -6.73
CA ARG A 61 0.01 24.63 -7.09
C ARG A 61 -0.18 24.96 -8.57
N GLY A 62 -0.32 23.94 -9.41
CA GLY A 62 -0.79 24.04 -10.80
C GLY A 62 -2.28 23.64 -10.90
N PRO A 63 -3.06 24.24 -11.83
CA PRO A 63 -4.50 24.09 -11.89
C PRO A 63 -4.94 22.75 -12.51
N GLN A 64 -6.01 22.18 -11.95
CA GLN A 64 -6.66 20.94 -12.40
C GLN A 64 -7.27 21.12 -13.79
N GLY A 65 -6.76 20.36 -14.77
CA GLY A 65 -7.39 20.17 -16.07
C GLY A 65 -8.24 18.91 -16.07
N LEU A 66 -9.54 19.08 -16.35
CA LEU A 66 -10.50 18.02 -16.65
C LEU A 66 -10.01 17.21 -17.86
N CYS A 67 -9.95 15.88 -17.75
CA CYS A 67 -9.76 15.00 -18.90
C CYS A 67 -11.06 14.26 -19.21
N SER A 68 -11.46 14.41 -20.47
CA SER A 68 -12.67 13.95 -21.12
C SER A 68 -12.68 12.45 -21.35
N ASP A 69 -13.84 11.87 -21.05
CA ASP A 69 -14.49 10.68 -21.60
C ASP A 69 -13.91 10.14 -22.93
N VAL A 70 -13.54 8.86 -22.94
CA VAL A 70 -13.53 8.01 -24.14
C VAL A 70 -14.03 6.62 -23.74
N ASP A 71 -15.24 6.32 -24.19
CA ASP A 71 -15.94 5.04 -24.07
C ASP A 71 -15.34 4.04 -25.09
N ASP A 72 -14.78 2.91 -24.63
CA ASP A 72 -14.35 1.82 -25.51
C ASP A 72 -15.31 0.62 -25.42
N PHE A 73 -16.11 0.48 -26.47
CA PHE A 73 -17.05 -0.60 -26.69
C PHE A 73 -16.32 -1.80 -27.30
N ARG A 74 -16.01 -2.83 -26.50
CA ARG A 74 -15.98 -4.23 -26.97
C ARG A 74 -15.93 -5.25 -25.83
N ILE A 75 -16.92 -6.16 -25.89
CA ILE A 75 -17.10 -7.46 -25.18
C ILE A 75 -17.82 -7.41 -23.81
N ARG A 76 -19.13 -7.68 -23.84
CA ARG A 76 -19.94 -8.29 -22.74
C ARG A 76 -20.31 -9.72 -23.20
N PRO A 77 -20.56 -10.72 -22.31
CA PRO A 77 -21.17 -10.56 -21.00
C PRO A 77 -20.59 -11.48 -19.91
N MET A 78 -20.08 -10.89 -18.83
CA MET A 78 -20.28 -11.49 -17.51
C MET A 78 -21.01 -10.42 -16.70
N VAL A 79 -22.04 -10.84 -15.98
CA VAL A 79 -22.68 -10.00 -14.97
C VAL A 79 -21.54 -9.35 -14.19
N PRO A 80 -21.44 -8.01 -14.11
CA PRO A 80 -20.44 -7.43 -13.25
C PRO A 80 -20.84 -7.91 -11.87
N SER A 81 -20.10 -8.85 -11.33
CA SER A 81 -20.13 -9.09 -9.91
C SER A 81 -19.73 -7.75 -9.32
N ALA A 82 -20.74 -7.03 -8.81
CA ALA A 82 -20.61 -5.61 -8.55
C ALA A 82 -19.49 -5.43 -7.54
N SER A 83 -18.38 -4.83 -7.98
CA SER A 83 -17.32 -4.40 -7.09
C SER A 83 -17.95 -3.41 -6.12
N HIS A 84 -17.95 -3.74 -4.84
CA HIS A 84 -18.59 -2.97 -3.79
C HIS A 84 -17.50 -2.27 -2.96
N GLU A 85 -17.54 -0.94 -2.89
CA GLU A 85 -16.58 -0.20 -2.07
C GLU A 85 -16.89 -0.40 -0.59
N LEU A 86 -15.90 -0.83 0.18
CA LEU A 86 -15.99 -1.01 1.62
C LEU A 86 -15.52 0.23 2.37
N ARG A 87 -14.41 0.83 1.91
CA ARG A 87 -13.83 2.03 2.51
C ARG A 87 -12.86 2.71 1.56
N ALA A 88 -12.71 4.02 1.73
CA ALA A 88 -11.61 4.78 1.13
C ALA A 88 -11.01 5.74 2.14
N PHE A 89 -9.69 5.89 2.13
CA PHE A 89 -8.97 6.86 2.97
C PHE A 89 -7.66 7.29 2.33
N THR A 90 -7.15 8.46 2.71
CA THR A 90 -5.87 8.98 2.22
C THR A 90 -4.85 8.91 3.34
N LEU A 91 -3.67 8.36 3.05
CA LEU A 91 -2.54 8.38 3.98
C LEU A 91 -1.88 9.76 4.01
N SER A 92 -1.12 10.03 5.07
CA SER A 92 -0.35 11.28 5.18
C SER A 92 0.65 11.48 4.04
N SER A 93 1.12 10.39 3.41
CA SER A 93 1.96 10.41 2.21
C SER A 93 1.25 10.92 0.95
N GLY A 94 -0.07 11.12 0.99
CA GLY A 94 -0.90 11.45 -0.17
C GLY A 94 -1.34 10.24 -0.99
N LEU A 95 -0.95 9.01 -0.60
CA LEU A 95 -1.44 7.78 -1.22
C LEU A 95 -2.92 7.59 -0.87
N PHE A 96 -3.75 7.40 -1.89
CA PHE A 96 -5.17 7.09 -1.73
C PHE A 96 -5.35 5.58 -1.64
N VAL A 97 -5.91 5.09 -0.54
CA VAL A 97 -6.21 3.68 -0.34
C VAL A 97 -7.70 3.46 -0.57
N ARG A 98 -8.03 2.61 -1.55
CA ARG A 98 -9.39 2.18 -1.85
C ARG A 98 -9.54 0.71 -1.49
N VAL A 99 -10.55 0.38 -0.70
CA VAL A 99 -10.86 -0.99 -0.30
C VAL A 99 -12.18 -1.39 -0.92
N THR A 100 -12.14 -2.46 -1.71
CA THR A 100 -13.30 -3.01 -2.42
C THR A 100 -13.52 -4.47 -2.07
N GLU A 101 -14.71 -4.96 -2.34
CA GLU A 101 -15.08 -6.36 -2.31
C GLU A 101 -15.58 -6.77 -3.69
N GLN A 102 -15.04 -7.85 -4.22
CA GLN A 102 -15.46 -8.43 -5.49
C GLN A 102 -15.09 -9.93 -5.53
N PRO A 103 -15.73 -10.76 -6.37
CA PRO A 103 -15.26 -12.12 -6.56
C PRO A 103 -13.92 -12.11 -7.30
N ILE A 104 -13.01 -12.94 -6.82
CA ILE A 104 -11.66 -13.07 -7.39
C ILE A 104 -11.44 -14.55 -7.68
N ASP A 105 -11.09 -14.86 -8.92
CA ASP A 105 -10.75 -16.22 -9.34
C ASP A 105 -9.31 -16.58 -8.89
N SER A 106 -9.13 -16.71 -7.58
CA SER A 106 -7.86 -17.02 -6.93
C SER A 106 -8.07 -17.57 -5.54
N SER A 107 -7.10 -18.33 -5.04
CA SER A 107 -7.08 -18.81 -3.66
C SER A 107 -6.72 -17.74 -2.63
N ALA A 108 -6.40 -16.51 -3.03
CA ALA A 108 -6.15 -15.41 -2.11
C ALA A 108 -7.48 -14.80 -1.62
N PHE A 109 -7.57 -14.44 -0.33
CA PHE A 109 -8.73 -13.74 0.22
C PHE A 109 -8.72 -12.23 -0.03
N PHE A 110 -7.61 -11.67 -0.53
CA PHE A 110 -7.54 -10.29 -1.04
C PHE A 110 -6.45 -10.17 -2.11
N THR A 111 -6.53 -9.11 -2.92
CA THR A 111 -5.51 -8.71 -3.88
C THR A 111 -5.11 -7.25 -3.69
N VAL A 112 -3.92 -6.91 -4.18
CA VAL A 112 -3.33 -5.57 -4.08
C VAL A 112 -3.00 -5.11 -5.49
N ASN A 113 -3.57 -3.98 -5.91
CA ASN A 113 -3.29 -3.36 -7.21
C ASN A 113 -2.95 -1.90 -6.99
N SER A 114 -1.92 -1.40 -7.67
CA SER A 114 -1.52 0.00 -7.60
C SER A 114 -1.71 0.63 -8.97
N VAL A 115 -2.48 1.71 -9.01
CA VAL A 115 -2.74 2.48 -10.23
C VAL A 115 -2.47 3.96 -9.91
N GLY A 116 -1.32 4.47 -10.36
CA GLY A 116 -0.88 5.83 -10.04
C GLY A 116 -0.70 6.02 -8.54
N SER A 117 -1.37 7.02 -7.96
CA SER A 117 -1.38 7.31 -6.52
C SER A 117 -2.47 6.57 -5.74
N THR A 118 -3.10 5.56 -6.35
CA THR A 118 -4.16 4.77 -5.73
C THR A 118 -3.67 3.36 -5.47
N LEU A 119 -3.73 2.95 -4.21
CA LEU A 119 -3.55 1.57 -3.76
C LEU A 119 -4.93 0.95 -3.55
N GLU A 120 -5.26 -0.04 -4.37
CA GLU A 120 -6.50 -0.80 -4.25
C GLU A 120 -6.27 -2.13 -3.53
N ILE A 121 -7.05 -2.35 -2.48
CA ILE A 121 -7.14 -3.61 -1.76
C ILE A 121 -8.51 -4.21 -2.08
N ALA A 122 -8.54 -5.28 -2.87
CA ALA A 122 -9.79 -5.94 -3.25
C ALA A 122 -9.93 -7.26 -2.51
N PHE A 123 -10.92 -7.37 -1.62
CA PHE A 123 -11.28 -8.60 -0.91
C PHE A 123 -12.06 -9.56 -1.80
N ASN A 124 -11.73 -10.84 -1.71
CA ASN A 124 -12.37 -11.90 -2.46
C ASN A 124 -13.68 -12.32 -1.80
N SER A 125 -14.81 -11.78 -2.26
CA SER A 125 -16.16 -12.10 -1.72
C SER A 125 -16.53 -13.58 -1.78
N THR A 126 -15.87 -14.36 -2.64
CA THR A 126 -16.15 -15.80 -2.83
C THR A 126 -15.21 -16.70 -2.03
N HIS A 127 -14.32 -16.14 -1.20
CA HIS A 127 -13.39 -16.92 -0.41
C HIS A 127 -14.07 -17.46 0.86
N GLU A 128 -13.97 -18.77 1.12
CA GLU A 128 -14.61 -19.49 2.25
C GLU A 128 -14.35 -18.85 3.63
N LEU A 129 -13.24 -18.12 3.77
CA LEU A 129 -12.91 -17.33 4.97
C LEU A 129 -14.07 -16.42 5.42
N PHE A 130 -14.79 -15.84 4.48
CA PHE A 130 -15.81 -14.83 4.77
C PHE A 130 -17.21 -15.41 4.96
N ASP A 131 -17.37 -16.73 4.88
CA ASP A 131 -18.65 -17.39 5.22
C ASP A 131 -18.99 -17.21 6.71
N ASN A 132 -17.96 -17.25 7.56
CA ASN A 132 -18.09 -17.23 9.01
C ASN A 132 -17.34 -16.07 9.70
N LEU A 133 -16.44 -15.38 8.99
CA LEU A 133 -15.70 -14.25 9.53
C LEU A 133 -16.07 -12.95 8.80
N PRO A 134 -16.17 -11.82 9.51
CA PRO A 134 -16.47 -10.54 8.87
C PRO A 134 -15.33 -10.10 7.97
N ILE A 135 -15.68 -9.53 6.81
CA ILE A 135 -14.71 -8.88 5.94
C ILE A 135 -14.16 -7.64 6.65
N PRO A 136 -12.83 -7.51 6.83
CA PRO A 136 -12.23 -6.30 7.37
C PRO A 136 -12.66 -5.06 6.57
N PHE A 137 -12.67 -3.88 7.19
CA PHE A 137 -13.13 -2.62 6.58
C PHE A 137 -14.64 -2.52 6.33
N SER A 138 -15.41 -3.61 6.39
CA SER A 138 -16.87 -3.54 6.26
C SER A 138 -17.53 -2.86 7.47
N GLU A 139 -18.54 -2.03 7.23
CA GLU A 139 -19.33 -1.39 8.29
C GLU A 139 -20.28 -2.36 9.00
N ARG A 140 -20.48 -3.56 8.44
CA ARG A 140 -21.42 -4.57 8.95
C ARG A 140 -20.93 -5.28 10.21
N GLY A 141 -19.64 -5.18 10.54
CA GLY A 141 -19.10 -5.64 11.81
C GLY A 141 -19.03 -4.51 12.83
N ASN A 142 -19.62 -4.70 14.02
CA ASN A 142 -19.30 -3.84 15.17
C ASN A 142 -17.77 -3.83 15.31
N GLY A 143 -17.11 -2.73 14.95
CA GLY A 143 -15.67 -2.63 14.78
C GLY A 143 -14.89 -3.03 16.03
N THR A 144 -14.67 -4.34 16.19
CA THR A 144 -13.96 -4.91 17.32
C THR A 144 -12.47 -4.54 17.21
N LEU A 145 -11.76 -4.56 18.34
CA LEU A 145 -10.31 -4.33 18.34
C LEU A 145 -9.56 -5.28 17.38
N HIS A 146 -10.05 -6.52 17.24
CA HIS A 146 -9.49 -7.51 16.32
C HIS A 146 -9.68 -7.12 14.85
N SER A 147 -10.83 -6.54 14.49
CA SER A 147 -11.08 -6.05 13.14
C SER A 147 -10.12 -4.90 12.79
N LYS A 148 -9.93 -3.94 13.69
CA LYS A 148 -8.96 -2.84 13.49
C LYS A 148 -7.52 -3.34 13.35
N LEU A 149 -7.13 -4.35 14.13
CA LEU A 149 -5.80 -4.97 14.00
C LEU A 149 -5.63 -5.60 12.62
N LEU A 150 -6.61 -6.36 12.13
CA LEU A 150 -6.58 -6.95 10.79
C LEU A 150 -6.54 -5.88 9.70
N GLU A 151 -7.32 -4.81 9.82
CA GLU A 151 -7.30 -3.67 8.90
C GLU A 151 -5.89 -3.09 8.79
N VAL A 152 -5.21 -2.84 9.91
CA VAL A 152 -3.83 -2.33 9.93
C VAL A 152 -2.86 -3.31 9.29
N LEU A 153 -2.93 -4.61 9.61
CA LEU A 153 -2.03 -5.62 9.06
C LEU A 153 -2.18 -5.76 7.54
N ILE A 154 -3.41 -5.74 7.03
CA ILE A 154 -3.67 -5.84 5.59
C ILE A 154 -3.22 -4.57 4.87
N ALA A 155 -3.49 -3.39 5.42
CA ALA A 155 -3.00 -2.14 4.86
C ALA A 155 -1.45 -2.09 4.83
N ALA A 156 -0.79 -2.54 5.91
CA ALA A 156 0.66 -2.63 5.97
C ALA A 156 1.23 -3.61 4.94
N TRP A 157 0.60 -4.78 4.76
CA TRP A 157 0.97 -5.71 3.70
C TRP A 157 0.81 -5.08 2.31
N ALA A 158 -0.31 -4.41 2.06
CA ALA A 158 -0.58 -3.80 0.76
C ALA A 158 0.44 -2.71 0.41
N LEU A 159 0.81 -1.88 1.38
CA LEU A 159 1.90 -0.91 1.24
C LEU A 159 3.25 -1.58 0.97
N HIS A 160 3.54 -2.68 1.66
CA HIS A 160 4.76 -3.44 1.40
C HIS A 160 4.77 -4.03 -0.02
N GLU A 161 3.69 -4.70 -0.45
CA GLU A 161 3.58 -5.29 -1.80
C GLU A 161 3.65 -4.22 -2.91
N GLU A 162 3.09 -3.03 -2.67
CA GLU A 162 3.19 -1.88 -3.58
C GLU A 162 4.62 -1.35 -3.72
N SER A 163 5.36 -1.33 -2.61
CA SER A 163 6.72 -0.81 -2.55
C SER A 163 7.75 -1.66 -3.33
N ILE A 164 7.40 -2.91 -3.66
CA ILE A 164 8.27 -3.84 -4.37
C ILE A 164 8.10 -3.66 -5.89
N PRO A 165 9.18 -3.34 -6.62
CA PRO A 165 9.12 -3.27 -8.08
C PRO A 165 8.66 -4.58 -8.72
N SER A 166 8.01 -4.49 -9.87
CA SER A 166 7.63 -5.66 -10.66
C SER A 166 8.85 -6.55 -10.95
N GLY A 167 8.72 -7.85 -10.70
CA GLY A 167 9.82 -8.79 -10.84
C GLY A 167 9.59 -10.12 -10.11
N PRO A 168 10.64 -10.96 -9.97
CA PRO A 168 10.58 -12.21 -9.22
C PRO A 168 10.07 -12.02 -7.79
N MET A 169 10.60 -11.05 -7.04
CA MET A 169 10.20 -10.78 -5.66
C MET A 169 8.72 -10.43 -5.51
N ARG A 170 8.16 -9.61 -6.41
CA ARG A 170 6.73 -9.27 -6.39
C ARG A 170 5.85 -10.50 -6.65
N ARG A 171 6.29 -11.41 -7.53
CA ARG A 171 5.59 -12.68 -7.77
C ARG A 171 5.63 -13.59 -6.55
N GLU A 172 6.77 -13.68 -5.87
CA GLU A 172 6.90 -14.44 -4.62
C GLU A 172 5.96 -13.91 -3.54
N LEU A 173 5.84 -12.59 -3.36
CA LEU A 173 4.87 -12.01 -2.43
C LEU A 173 3.42 -12.35 -2.80
N GLN A 174 3.07 -12.29 -4.09
CA GLN A 174 1.76 -12.69 -4.56
C GLN A 174 1.48 -14.17 -4.30
N GLU A 175 2.47 -15.04 -4.49
CA GLU A 175 2.39 -16.48 -4.18
C GLU A 175 2.22 -16.73 -2.69
N ILE A 176 2.92 -15.99 -1.82
CA ILE A 176 2.75 -16.05 -0.37
C ILE A 176 1.31 -15.67 0.00
N ARG A 177 0.78 -14.59 -0.56
CA ARG A 177 -0.62 -14.16 -0.33
C ARG A 177 -1.63 -15.22 -0.79
N GLN A 178 -1.38 -15.87 -1.92
CA GLN A 178 -2.21 -17.01 -2.37
C GLN A 178 -2.09 -18.22 -1.44
N LEU A 179 -0.90 -18.50 -0.92
CA LEU A 179 -0.67 -19.57 0.04
C LEU A 179 -1.40 -19.30 1.35
N TRP A 180 -1.42 -18.05 1.83
CA TRP A 180 -2.16 -17.67 3.03
C TRP A 180 -3.64 -18.01 2.90
N GLY A 181 -4.27 -17.71 1.76
CA GLY A 181 -5.68 -18.05 1.59
C GLY A 181 -5.94 -19.56 1.53
N ARG A 182 -5.07 -20.34 0.87
CA ARG A 182 -5.15 -21.82 0.95
C ARG A 182 -5.03 -22.34 2.38
N ARG A 183 -4.05 -21.84 3.14
CA ARG A 183 -3.86 -22.24 4.55
C ARG A 183 -4.98 -21.78 5.46
N ALA A 184 -5.59 -20.62 5.19
CA ALA A 184 -6.75 -20.15 5.93
C ALA A 184 -7.94 -21.11 5.76
N ILE A 185 -8.18 -21.61 4.55
CA ILE A 185 -9.22 -22.63 4.29
C ILE A 185 -8.94 -23.91 5.08
N GLU A 186 -7.71 -24.42 5.04
CA GLU A 186 -7.31 -25.61 5.80
C GLU A 186 -7.55 -25.43 7.31
N VAL A 187 -7.11 -24.29 7.87
CA VAL A 187 -7.30 -23.99 9.30
C VAL A 187 -8.76 -23.88 9.69
N LEU A 188 -9.64 -23.40 8.80
CA LEU A 188 -11.08 -23.35 9.06
C LEU A 188 -11.70 -24.74 9.06
N ARG A 189 -11.35 -25.57 8.08
CA ARG A 189 -11.86 -26.94 7.97
C ARG A 189 -11.41 -27.83 9.12
N ASP A 190 -10.19 -27.64 9.63
CA ASP A 190 -9.67 -28.38 10.79
C ASP A 190 -10.35 -27.98 12.12
N ARG A 191 -11.08 -26.87 12.15
CA ARG A 191 -11.77 -26.36 13.35
C ARG A 191 -13.24 -26.77 13.43
N GLU A 192 -13.81 -27.28 12.34
CA GLU A 192 -15.17 -27.83 12.27
C GLU A 192 -15.22 -29.27 12.78
#